data_AF-A0AAV2YRW9-F1
#
_entry.id   AF-A0AAV2YRW9-F1
#
_cell.length_a   1.000
_cell.length_b   1.000
_cell.length_c   1.000
_cell.angle_alpha   90.00
_cell.angle_beta   90.00
_cell.angle_gamma   90.00
#
_symmetry.space_group_name_H-M   'P 1'
#
loop_
_entity.id
_entity.type
_entity.pdbx_description
1 polymer ?
#
loop_
_entity_poly.entity_id
_entity_poly.type
_entity_poly.pdbx_seq_one_letter_code
_entity_poly.pdbx_strand_id
1 'polypeptide(L)'
;MDASTVPQVSQHFPRVPQGCEKVAKTFFACFHEHGKQPQGVSDADIGNRALVQCKDSLEAYNACVDKIQPKKLFRVPEAYRVREES
;
A
#
# COMPACT_ATOMS: atom_id res chain seq x y z
N MET A 1 12.28 19.44 2.85
CA MET A 1 12.34 18.58 1.66
C MET A 1 11.23 19.03 0.73
N ASP A 2 11.50 19.23 -0.56
CA ASP A 2 10.46 19.59 -1.52
C ASP A 2 9.54 18.37 -1.74
N ALA A 3 8.23 18.56 -1.64
CA ALA A 3 7.24 17.48 -1.72
C ALA A 3 7.31 16.70 -3.05
N SER A 4 7.82 17.33 -4.12
CA SER A 4 8.00 16.69 -5.43
C SER A 4 9.12 15.65 -5.47
N THR A 5 9.92 15.51 -4.40
CA THR A 5 11.05 14.55 -4.34
C THR A 5 10.69 13.26 -3.61
N VAL A 6 9.55 13.20 -2.91
CA VAL A 6 9.14 12.04 -2.11
C VAL A 6 8.41 11.03 -3.01
N PRO A 7 8.93 9.80 -3.16
CA PRO A 7 8.27 8.75 -3.91
C PRO A 7 6.87 8.47 -3.36
N GLN A 8 5.87 8.37 -4.24
CA GLN A 8 4.48 8.10 -3.87
C GLN A 8 4.19 6.60 -3.91
N VAL A 9 3.34 6.14 -3.00
CA VAL A 9 2.79 4.78 -3.04
C VAL A 9 1.68 4.67 -4.09
N SER A 10 1.47 3.46 -4.61
CA SER A 10 0.33 3.13 -5.45
C SER A 10 -0.99 3.52 -4.78
N GLN A 11 -1.99 3.90 -5.58
CA GLN A 11 -3.37 4.15 -5.12
C GLN A 11 -4.02 2.90 -4.48
N HIS A 12 -3.44 1.72 -4.70
CA HIS A 12 -3.91 0.47 -4.14
C HIS A 12 -3.24 0.12 -2.80
N PHE A 13 -2.29 0.92 -2.33
CA PHE A 13 -1.67 0.74 -1.02
C PHE A 13 -2.72 0.76 0.12
N PRO A 14 -2.59 -0.05 1.20
CA PRO A 14 -1.52 -1.01 1.51
C PRO A 14 -1.82 -2.43 1.02
N ARG A 15 -2.60 -2.61 -0.05
CA ARG A 15 -2.99 -3.96 -0.50
C ARG A 15 -1.79 -4.75 -1.00
N VAL A 16 -1.85 -6.06 -0.81
CA VAL A 16 -0.91 -7.03 -1.38
C VAL A 16 -1.74 -8.06 -2.14
N PRO A 17 -2.03 -7.81 -3.42
CA PRO A 17 -2.74 -8.80 -4.21
C PRO A 17 -1.88 -10.06 -4.41
N GLN A 18 -2.55 -11.16 -4.73
CA GLN A 18 -1.88 -12.43 -4.99
C GLN A 18 -0.86 -12.31 -6.13
N GLY A 19 0.36 -12.78 -5.90
CA GLY A 19 1.49 -12.69 -6.84
C GLY A 19 2.44 -11.51 -6.58
N CYS A 20 2.06 -10.53 -5.75
CA CYS A 20 2.92 -9.41 -5.36
C CYS A 20 3.55 -9.56 -3.97
N GLU A 21 3.39 -10.70 -3.30
CA GLU A 21 3.80 -10.91 -1.90
C GLU A 21 5.30 -10.72 -1.71
N LYS A 22 6.12 -11.19 -2.66
CA LYS A 22 7.57 -11.09 -2.57
C LYS A 22 8.04 -9.63 -2.59
N VAL A 23 7.61 -8.86 -3.59
CA VAL A 23 7.98 -7.44 -3.73
C VAL A 23 7.40 -6.59 -2.59
N ALA A 24 6.17 -6.90 -2.17
CA ALA A 24 5.55 -6.24 -1.02
C ALA A 24 6.32 -6.50 0.27
N LYS A 25 6.71 -7.76 0.55
CA LYS A 25 7.47 -8.10 1.75
C LYS A 25 8.81 -7.37 1.81
N THR A 26 9.51 -7.25 0.67
CA THR A 26 10.76 -6.50 0.58
C THR A 26 10.54 -5.02 0.88
N PHE A 27 9.54 -4.39 0.26
CA PHE A 27 9.22 -2.98 0.50
C PHE A 27 8.81 -2.72 1.96
N PHE A 28 7.87 -3.48 2.50
CA PHE A 28 7.38 -3.29 3.86
C PHE A 28 8.44 -3.54 4.92
N ALA A 29 9.36 -4.49 4.69
CA ALA A 29 10.49 -4.73 5.59
C ALA A 29 11.41 -3.50 5.63
N CYS A 30 11.82 -2.99 4.47
CA CYS A 30 12.64 -1.78 4.37
C CYS A 30 11.94 -0.57 5.00
N PHE A 31 10.66 -0.36 4.67
CA PHE A 31 9.91 0.78 5.20
C PHE A 31 9.73 0.70 6.72
N HIS A 32 9.51 -0.49 7.27
CA HIS A 32 9.43 -0.68 8.72
C HIS A 32 10.78 -0.45 9.41
N GLU A 33 11.88 -0.90 8.81
CA GLU A 33 13.22 -0.69 9.36
C GLU A 33 13.58 0.80 9.46
N HIS A 34 13.31 1.58 8.41
CA HIS A 34 13.71 2.99 8.32
C HIS A 34 12.63 3.99 8.73
N GLY A 35 11.36 3.58 8.73
CA GLY A 35 10.19 4.43 8.99
C GLY A 35 9.61 4.28 10.40
N LYS A 36 10.09 3.32 11.19
CA LYS A 36 9.59 3.12 12.56
C LYS A 36 10.04 4.25 13.48
N GLN A 37 9.08 4.90 14.11
CA GLN A 37 9.36 5.90 15.15
C GLN A 37 9.70 5.23 16.48
N PRO A 38 10.78 5.66 17.16
CA PRO A 38 11.05 5.30 18.54
C PRO A 38 9.92 5.77 19.47
N GLN A 39 9.66 5.03 20.55
CA GLN A 39 8.65 5.42 21.52
C GLN A 39 8.99 6.78 22.14
N GLY A 40 8.03 7.71 22.13
CA GLY A 40 8.20 9.05 22.68
C GLY A 40 8.88 10.05 21.73
N VAL A 41 9.28 9.65 20.53
CA VAL A 41 9.82 10.54 19.49
C VAL A 41 8.79 10.73 18.39
N SER A 42 8.40 11.98 18.15
CA SER A 42 7.55 12.35 17.01
C SER A 42 8.41 13.02 15.94
N ASP A 43 8.63 12.31 14.84
CA ASP A 43 9.35 12.82 13.68
C ASP A 43 8.44 12.70 12.45
N ALA A 44 7.78 13.80 12.11
CA ALA A 44 6.79 13.85 11.04
C ALA A 44 7.36 13.45 9.66
N ASP A 45 8.68 13.54 9.47
CA ASP A 45 9.33 13.31 8.18
C ASP A 45 9.96 11.90 8.05
N ILE A 46 9.96 11.09 9.12
CA ILE A 46 10.62 9.77 9.08
C ILE A 46 10.02 8.85 8.01
N GLY A 47 8.71 8.94 7.78
CA GLY A 47 8.03 8.19 6.70
C GLY A 47 8.49 8.62 5.32
N ASN A 48 8.61 9.94 5.08
CA ASN A 48 9.11 10.48 3.81
C ASN A 48 10.55 10.04 3.55
N ARG A 49 11.40 10.06 4.57
CA ARG A 49 12.79 9.59 4.47
C ARG A 49 12.87 8.09 4.19
N ALA A 50 12.02 7.30 4.83
CA ALA A 50 11.93 5.86 4.56
C ALA A 50 11.47 5.57 3.13
N LEU A 51 10.51 6.32 2.57
CA LEU A 51 10.10 6.18 1.16
C LEU A 51 11.24 6.51 0.19
N VAL A 52 12.06 7.52 0.48
CA VAL A 52 13.23 7.87 -0.32
C VAL A 52 14.30 6.78 -0.25
N GLN A 53 14.56 6.23 0.95
CA GLN A 53 15.55 5.16 1.14
C GLN A 53 15.11 3.84 0.51
N CYS A 54 13.82 3.52 0.58
CA CYS A 54 13.24 2.28 0.07
C CYS A 54 12.72 2.40 -1.37
N LYS A 55 13.13 3.44 -2.11
CA LYS A 55 12.58 3.80 -3.43
C LYS A 55 12.54 2.63 -4.41
N ASP A 56 13.63 1.88 -4.55
CA ASP A 56 13.70 0.78 -5.53
C ASP A 56 12.68 -0.33 -5.21
N SER A 57 12.55 -0.68 -3.92
CA SER A 57 11.58 -1.67 -3.46
C SER A 57 10.13 -1.17 -3.59
N LEU A 58 9.92 0.13 -3.39
CA LEU A 58 8.63 0.79 -3.57
C LEU A 58 8.20 0.79 -5.03
N GLU A 59 9.11 1.11 -5.96
CA GLU A 59 8.82 1.09 -7.40
C GLU A 59 8.45 -0.32 -7.87
N ALA A 60 9.15 -1.35 -7.39
CA ALA A 60 8.82 -2.74 -7.68
C ALA A 60 7.45 -3.16 -7.11
N TYR A 61 7.12 -2.70 -5.90
CA TYR A 61 5.81 -2.91 -5.30
C TYR A 61 4.70 -2.22 -6.12
N ASN A 62 4.84 -0.93 -6.39
CA ASN A 62 3.87 -0.14 -7.16
C ASN A 62 3.65 -0.76 -8.55
N ALA A 63 4.73 -1.07 -9.26
CA ALA A 63 4.65 -1.68 -10.58
C ALA A 63 3.95 -3.05 -10.60
N CYS A 64 3.97 -3.80 -9.49
CA CYS A 64 3.25 -5.06 -9.37
C CYS A 64 1.77 -4.82 -9.06
N VAL A 65 1.47 -3.98 -8.07
CA VAL A 65 0.10 -3.77 -7.60
C VAL A 65 -0.74 -3.01 -8.61
N ASP A 66 -0.16 -2.03 -9.33
CA ASP A 66 -0.87 -1.22 -10.33
C ASP A 66 -1.32 -2.04 -11.55
N LYS A 67 -0.68 -3.20 -11.80
CA LYS A 67 -1.09 -4.11 -12.90
C LYS A 67 -2.35 -4.90 -12.57
N ILE A 68 -2.72 -4.97 -11.30
CA ILE A 68 -3.79 -5.87 -10.86
C ILE A 68 -5.11 -5.13 -10.93
N GLN A 69 -5.89 -5.48 -11.95
CA GLN A 69 -7.21 -4.88 -12.11
C GLN A 69 -8.12 -5.22 -10.93
N PRO A 70 -8.93 -4.26 -10.46
CA PRO A 70 -9.91 -4.53 -9.42
C PRO A 70 -10.85 -5.64 -9.90
N LYS A 71 -11.03 -6.67 -9.07
CA LYS A 71 -12.01 -7.74 -9.35
C LYS A 71 -13.37 -7.07 -9.60
N LYS A 72 -13.97 -7.31 -10.77
CA LYS A 72 -15.34 -6.89 -11.06
C LYS A 72 -16.25 -7.60 -10.05
N LEU A 73 -16.70 -6.87 -9.04
CA LEU A 73 -17.70 -7.38 -8.11
C LEU A 73 -19.00 -7.47 -8.87
N PHE A 74 -19.48 -8.69 -9.10
CA PHE A 74 -20.80 -8.90 -9.66
C PHE A 74 -21.84 -8.49 -8.62
N ARG A 75 -22.79 -7.62 -9.00
CA ARG A 75 -23.92 -7.34 -8.13
C ARG A 75 -24.70 -8.64 -7.93
N VAL A 76 -24.98 -8.95 -6.66
CA VAL A 76 -25.90 -10.05 -6.34
C VAL A 76 -27.24 -9.75 -7.02
N PRO A 77 -27.84 -10.70 -7.77
CA PRO A 77 -29.15 -10.52 -8.37
C PRO A 77 -30.18 -10.18 -7.30
N GLU A 78 -31.12 -9.29 -7.62
CA GLU A 78 -32.13 -8.78 -6.67
C GLU A 78 -32.91 -9.89 -5.96
N ALA A 79 -33.17 -11.01 -6.65
CA ALA A 79 -33.86 -12.18 -6.10
C ALA A 79 -33.17 -12.82 -4.89
N TYR A 80 -31.88 -12.55 -4.67
CA TYR A 80 -31.10 -13.06 -3.54
C TYR A 80 -30.71 -11.96 -2.53
N ARG A 81 -31.19 -10.72 -2.72
CA ARG A 81 -31.08 -9.69 -1.68
C ARG A 81 -32.10 -10.01 -0.59
N VAL A 82 -31.63 -10.57 0.53
CA VAL A 82 -32.46 -10.79 1.72
C VAL A 82 -33.01 -9.45 2.18
N ARG A 83 -34.34 -9.27 2.17
CA ARG A 83 -34.98 -8.16 2.85
C ARG A 83 -35.03 -8.53 4.33
N GLU A 84 -34.36 -7.75 5.17
CA GLU A 84 -34.63 -7.78 6.60
C GLU A 84 -36.06 -7.24 6.79
N GLU A 85 -37.02 -8.14 6.98
CA GLU A 85 -38.36 -7.78 7.41
C GLU A 85 -38.27 -7.30 8.86
N SER A 86 -38.55 -6.02 9.07
CA SER A 86 -38.66 -5.38 10.38
C SER A 86 -40.06 -5.52 10.96
#